data_AF-A0A1X0B1Z5-F1
#
_entry.id   AF-A0A1X0B1Z5-F1
#
_cell.length_a   1.000
_cell.length_b   1.000
_cell.length_c   1.000
_cell.angle_alpha   90.00
_cell.angle_beta   90.00
_cell.angle_gamma   90.00
#
_symmetry.space_group_name_H-M   'P 1'
#
loop_
_entity.id
_entity.type
_entity.pdbx_description
1 polymer ?
#
loop_
_entity_poly.entity_id
_entity_poly.type
_entity_poly.pdbx_seq_one_letter_code
_entity_poly.pdbx_strand_id
1 'polypeptide(L)'
;MSTEAEPKVLREVVLAQLATGESRAYKMWLPPLADPTPVNELIERDYQRQPLRFALGIMDEPRRHRQEVWGVDVSAAGGNIAIGGAPQTGKSTFLQTLMLSAGATHSPRQVQFYCIDLGGGGLMYLEDLPHVGGVATRAEPDRVNRVVAEVKAVLRAREQMFKQYRVGSIAAYREMRQDPEHAAYQDPFGDVFLVIDGWPAFVAEFPDLEPVVQDLAGQGLAFGVHVIISTPRWTELKSRVRDYLGTKIEFRLGDVNETQIDRITREIPANRPGRAVSVEKHHLMMGVPRLDGVHSADGIVAAISAAVQHVSELYTEQAPQVRVLPERIYLHQLDPNPPGPDSDYRTRWTVPVGVRESDLTVAYNQMNVTPHLLIFGAPKSGKTTIAQAVSRAICARNSPQQVRFMLADYRSGLLDAVPQSHLLAAGAINRNNASLEESIKALATNLQKRLPPPDLTTAQLRARSWWSGPDIVLLVDDWHMIVAASGMMSPMMPLSPLLPAAADIGLHLVVTCQMSQAHKATMDKFVGAAYGAGSPTLFLSGEKNDFPSREITVKKRPPGQAFMVSPDAKEVIQAAYIDPPEEEVFAPPLQGG
;
A
#
# COMPACT_ATOMS: atom_id res chain seq x y z
N MET A 1 -72.62 -3.49 51.31
CA MET A 1 -71.86 -4.67 51.77
C MET A 1 -70.41 -4.27 51.84
N SER A 2 -69.92 -4.17 53.06
CA SER A 2 -68.53 -3.97 53.46
C SER A 2 -67.65 -5.06 52.87
N THR A 3 -66.63 -4.67 52.11
CA THR A 3 -65.51 -5.55 51.74
C THR A 3 -64.69 -5.78 53.00
N GLU A 4 -64.88 -6.94 53.65
CA GLU A 4 -63.94 -7.44 54.64
C GLU A 4 -62.58 -7.62 53.96
N ALA A 5 -61.61 -6.79 54.35
CA ALA A 5 -60.23 -6.98 53.95
C ALA A 5 -59.72 -8.24 54.65
N GLU A 6 -59.31 -9.25 53.87
CA GLU A 6 -58.64 -10.43 54.40
C GLU A 6 -57.49 -10.01 55.34
N PRO A 7 -57.37 -10.64 56.53
CA PRO A 7 -56.31 -10.32 57.47
C PRO A 7 -54.95 -10.69 56.85
N LYS A 8 -54.25 -9.69 56.31
CA LYS A 8 -52.87 -9.85 55.84
C LYS A 8 -51.98 -10.21 57.03
N VAL A 9 -51.15 -11.22 56.85
CA VAL A 9 -50.20 -11.64 57.89
C VAL A 9 -49.30 -10.45 58.22
N LEU A 10 -49.15 -10.11 59.51
CA LEU A 10 -48.39 -8.94 59.97
C LEU A 10 -47.01 -8.85 59.31
N ARG A 11 -46.35 -10.00 59.08
CA ARG A 11 -45.07 -10.10 58.36
C ARG A 11 -45.11 -9.51 56.94
N GLU A 12 -46.19 -9.71 56.20
CA GLU A 12 -46.32 -9.28 54.79
C GLU A 12 -46.61 -7.79 54.72
N VAL A 13 -47.38 -7.27 55.67
CA VAL A 13 -47.63 -5.82 55.81
C VAL A 13 -46.35 -5.10 56.23
N VAL A 14 -45.61 -5.64 57.19
CA VAL A 14 -44.33 -5.09 57.66
C VAL A 14 -43.27 -5.15 56.55
N LEU A 15 -43.15 -6.26 55.82
CA LEU A 15 -42.23 -6.37 54.68
C LEU A 15 -42.60 -5.41 53.54
N ALA A 16 -43.89 -5.24 53.24
CA ALA A 16 -44.34 -4.28 52.23
C ALA A 16 -44.04 -2.83 52.64
N GLN A 17 -44.24 -2.48 53.91
CA GLN A 17 -43.93 -1.14 54.43
C GLN A 17 -42.42 -0.87 54.52
N LEU A 18 -41.63 -1.88 54.88
CA LEU A 18 -40.15 -1.79 54.85
C LEU A 18 -39.62 -1.71 53.42
N ALA A 19 -40.25 -2.36 52.44
CA ALA A 19 -39.89 -2.29 51.03
C ALA A 19 -40.21 -0.92 50.40
N THR A 20 -41.19 -0.19 50.94
CA THR A 20 -41.52 1.18 50.49
C THR A 20 -40.61 2.26 51.06
N GLY A 21 -39.80 1.96 52.07
CA GLY A 21 -38.77 2.87 52.54
C GLY A 21 -37.58 2.84 51.58
N GLU A 22 -37.32 3.95 50.87
CA GLU A 22 -36.09 4.13 50.08
C GLU A 22 -34.86 4.17 50.99
N SER A 23 -34.49 3.03 51.56
CA SER A 23 -33.17 2.78 52.07
C SER A 23 -32.33 2.33 50.89
N ARG A 24 -31.59 3.27 50.28
CA ARG A 24 -30.48 2.92 49.37
C ARG A 24 -29.37 2.29 50.23
N ALA A 25 -29.55 1.03 50.60
CA ALA A 25 -28.53 0.26 51.29
C ALA A 25 -27.23 0.35 50.48
N TYR A 26 -26.15 0.71 51.15
CA TYR A 26 -24.84 0.77 50.51
C TYR A 26 -24.50 -0.63 49.97
N LYS A 27 -24.34 -0.74 48.65
CA LYS A 27 -24.05 -2.02 47.98
C LYS A 27 -22.58 -2.36 48.18
N MET A 28 -22.29 -3.17 49.20
CA MET A 28 -20.93 -3.70 49.44
C MET A 28 -20.51 -4.71 48.36
N TRP A 29 -21.45 -5.48 47.83
CA TRP A 29 -21.18 -6.44 46.75
C TRP A 29 -21.85 -5.98 45.47
N LEU A 30 -21.04 -5.68 44.45
CA LEU A 30 -21.53 -5.34 43.12
C LEU A 30 -21.77 -6.62 42.31
N PRO A 31 -22.65 -6.58 41.29
CA PRO A 31 -22.84 -7.71 40.39
C PRO A 31 -21.52 -8.15 39.77
N PRO A 32 -21.29 -9.47 39.60
CA PRO A 32 -20.07 -9.94 38.96
C PRO A 32 -20.00 -9.44 37.51
N LEU A 33 -18.79 -9.14 37.03
CA LEU A 33 -18.57 -8.78 35.63
C LEU A 33 -18.80 -9.98 34.71
N ALA A 34 -20.06 -10.14 34.26
CA ALA A 34 -20.51 -11.25 33.45
C ALA A 34 -20.70 -10.88 31.98
N ASP A 35 -21.40 -9.77 31.73
CA ASP A 35 -21.78 -9.34 30.39
C ASP A 35 -20.93 -8.14 29.96
N PRO A 36 -20.47 -8.10 28.70
CA PRO A 36 -19.69 -6.98 28.21
C PRO A 36 -20.55 -5.72 28.09
N THR A 37 -19.93 -4.56 28.27
CA THR A 37 -20.59 -3.26 28.08
C THR A 37 -20.34 -2.77 26.64
N PRO A 38 -21.35 -2.28 25.90
CA PRO A 38 -21.16 -1.73 24.56
C PRO A 38 -20.41 -0.40 24.59
N VAL A 39 -19.75 -0.06 23.48
CA VAL A 39 -18.85 1.10 23.39
C VAL A 39 -19.55 2.43 23.67
N ASN A 40 -20.79 2.61 23.18
CA ASN A 40 -21.55 3.84 23.43
C ASN A 40 -21.74 4.11 24.93
N GLU A 41 -22.11 3.08 25.69
CA GLU A 41 -22.29 3.20 27.14
C GLU A 41 -20.97 3.38 27.89
N LEU A 42 -19.88 2.72 27.43
CA LEU A 42 -18.55 2.94 28.00
C LEU A 42 -18.10 4.39 27.84
N ILE A 43 -18.34 4.99 26.67
CA ILE A 43 -18.00 6.39 26.40
C ILE A 43 -18.87 7.33 27.24
N GLU A 44 -20.18 7.08 27.33
CA GLU A 44 -21.10 7.90 28.14
C GLU A 44 -20.74 7.88 29.64
N ARG A 45 -20.22 6.75 30.12
CA ARG A 45 -19.85 6.56 31.54
C ARG A 45 -18.41 6.95 31.88
N ASP A 46 -17.57 7.30 30.89
CA ASP A 46 -16.18 7.67 31.16
C ASP A 46 -16.07 9.12 31.64
N TYR A 47 -16.12 9.32 32.95
CA TYR A 47 -15.90 10.64 33.58
C TYR A 47 -14.46 11.14 33.49
N GLN A 48 -13.50 10.29 33.07
CA GLN A 48 -12.10 10.65 32.89
C GLN A 48 -11.77 10.97 31.42
N ARG A 49 -12.80 11.22 30.58
CA ARG A 49 -12.63 11.48 29.16
C ARG A 49 -11.68 12.65 28.91
N GLN A 50 -10.65 12.37 28.12
CA GLN A 50 -9.65 13.35 27.66
C GLN A 50 -9.16 12.94 26.26
N PRO A 51 -8.53 13.85 25.49
CA PRO A 51 -7.95 13.51 24.20
C PRO A 51 -6.98 12.32 24.32
N LEU A 52 -7.06 11.39 23.36
CA LEU A 52 -6.27 10.15 23.29
C LEU A 52 -6.47 9.20 24.48
N ARG A 53 -7.61 9.28 25.17
CA ARG A 53 -8.08 8.23 26.07
C ARG A 53 -9.21 7.46 25.41
N PHE A 54 -9.10 6.13 25.42
CA PHE A 54 -10.14 5.24 24.89
C PHE A 54 -10.79 4.46 26.03
N ALA A 55 -12.12 4.50 26.11
CA ALA A 55 -12.90 3.71 27.06
C ALA A 55 -13.09 2.29 26.51
N LEU A 56 -12.69 1.27 27.27
CA LEU A 56 -12.43 -0.08 26.72
C LEU A 56 -13.06 -1.22 27.51
N GLY A 57 -13.51 -0.99 28.73
CA GLY A 57 -14.15 -2.02 29.54
C GLY A 57 -14.55 -1.52 30.91
N ILE A 58 -14.95 -2.43 31.78
CA ILE A 58 -15.25 -2.15 33.19
C ILE A 58 -14.19 -2.83 34.05
N MET A 59 -13.60 -2.06 34.97
CA MET A 59 -12.69 -2.55 35.99
C MET A 59 -13.43 -2.78 37.30
N ASP A 60 -13.17 -3.92 37.93
CA ASP A 60 -13.70 -4.24 39.25
C ASP A 60 -12.68 -3.90 40.35
N GLU A 61 -13.08 -3.04 41.29
CA GLU A 61 -12.34 -2.73 42.52
C GLU A 61 -13.12 -3.22 43.77
N PRO A 62 -13.09 -4.54 44.06
CA PRO A 62 -13.89 -5.11 45.15
C PRO A 62 -13.65 -4.44 46.50
N ARG A 63 -12.39 -4.07 46.82
CA ARG A 63 -12.02 -3.42 48.09
C ARG A 63 -12.66 -2.05 48.29
N ARG A 64 -13.03 -1.37 47.21
CA ARG A 64 -13.68 -0.05 47.25
C ARG A 64 -15.18 -0.15 46.96
N HIS A 65 -15.67 -1.36 46.69
CA HIS A 65 -17.04 -1.64 46.25
C HIS A 65 -17.44 -0.77 45.04
N ARG A 66 -16.55 -0.69 44.04
CA ARG A 66 -16.74 0.13 42.83
C ARG A 66 -16.40 -0.65 41.58
N GLN A 67 -17.18 -0.38 40.54
CA GLN A 67 -16.93 -0.80 39.16
C GLN A 67 -16.91 0.47 38.32
N GLU A 68 -15.76 0.77 37.72
CA GLU A 68 -15.53 2.00 36.98
C GLU A 68 -15.12 1.69 35.54
N VAL A 69 -15.33 2.66 34.64
CA VAL A 69 -14.88 2.52 33.25
C VAL A 69 -13.36 2.46 33.24
N TRP A 70 -12.85 1.39 32.66
CA TRP A 70 -11.43 1.22 32.38
C TRP A 70 -11.13 1.68 30.96
N GLY A 71 -10.06 2.45 30.82
CA GLY A 71 -9.61 2.97 29.54
C GLY A 71 -8.10 3.14 29.53
N VAL A 72 -7.56 3.25 28.32
CA VAL A 72 -6.12 3.45 28.11
C VAL A 72 -5.89 4.86 27.61
N ASP A 73 -4.96 5.56 28.25
CA ASP A 73 -4.41 6.83 27.79
C ASP A 73 -3.18 6.57 26.91
N VAL A 74 -3.30 6.90 25.62
CA VAL A 74 -2.23 6.72 24.64
C VAL A 74 -1.46 8.02 24.34
N SER A 75 -1.71 9.10 25.08
CA SER A 75 -1.09 10.41 24.83
C SER A 75 0.42 10.46 25.12
N ALA A 76 0.94 9.55 25.93
CA ALA A 76 2.31 9.54 26.48
C ALA A 76 2.93 8.12 26.53
N ALA A 77 3.62 7.75 27.62
CA ALA A 77 4.39 6.51 27.75
C ALA A 77 3.57 5.21 27.60
N GLY A 78 2.25 5.28 27.84
CA GLY A 78 1.31 4.17 27.63
C GLY A 78 0.82 4.00 26.18
N GLY A 79 1.38 4.76 25.24
CA GLY A 79 0.89 4.83 23.86
C GLY A 79 1.10 3.58 23.01
N ASN A 80 2.05 2.71 23.39
CA ASN A 80 2.22 1.40 22.75
C ASN A 80 1.53 0.33 23.60
N ILE A 81 0.78 -0.56 22.96
CA ILE A 81 -0.10 -1.52 23.64
C ILE A 81 0.29 -2.94 23.25
N ALA A 82 0.45 -3.82 24.25
CA ALA A 82 0.56 -5.25 24.05
C ALA A 82 -0.65 -6.00 24.61
N ILE A 83 -1.16 -6.93 23.83
CA ILE A 83 -2.32 -7.75 24.19
C ILE A 83 -1.89 -9.22 24.21
N GLY A 84 -1.77 -9.80 25.41
CA GLY A 84 -1.41 -11.20 25.61
C GLY A 84 -2.64 -12.05 25.94
N GLY A 85 -2.77 -13.24 25.36
CA GLY A 85 -3.90 -14.12 25.67
C GLY A 85 -4.03 -15.32 24.75
N ALA A 86 -4.43 -16.48 25.27
CA ALA A 86 -4.64 -17.69 24.48
C ALA A 86 -5.63 -17.47 23.29
N PRO A 87 -5.63 -18.35 22.27
CA PRO A 87 -6.64 -18.29 21.21
C PRO A 87 -8.08 -18.21 21.75
N GLN A 88 -8.96 -17.50 21.04
CA GLN A 88 -10.39 -17.35 21.38
C GLN A 88 -10.72 -16.68 22.73
N THR A 89 -9.78 -15.93 23.31
CA THR A 89 -10.00 -15.20 24.59
C THR A 89 -10.60 -13.80 24.44
N GLY A 90 -10.76 -13.31 23.20
CA GLY A 90 -11.36 -12.00 22.91
C GLY A 90 -10.36 -10.90 22.47
N LYS A 91 -9.11 -11.25 22.14
CA LYS A 91 -8.08 -10.28 21.70
C LYS A 91 -8.52 -9.45 20.47
N SER A 92 -8.97 -10.10 19.41
CA SER A 92 -9.40 -9.41 18.17
C SER A 92 -10.65 -8.57 18.42
N THR A 93 -11.59 -9.06 19.24
CA THR A 93 -12.77 -8.29 19.69
C THR A 93 -12.36 -7.04 20.47
N PHE A 94 -11.35 -7.15 21.32
CA PHE A 94 -10.83 -6.00 22.05
C PHE A 94 -10.16 -4.97 21.13
N LEU A 95 -9.39 -5.40 20.13
CA LEU A 95 -8.86 -4.50 19.10
C LEU A 95 -9.98 -3.76 18.37
N GLN A 96 -11.06 -4.47 18.02
CA GLN A 96 -12.23 -3.85 17.41
C GLN A 96 -12.88 -2.83 18.35
N THR A 97 -13.05 -3.17 19.64
CA THR A 97 -13.59 -2.26 20.67
C THR A 97 -12.73 -1.01 20.80
N LEU A 98 -11.41 -1.15 20.76
CA LEU A 98 -10.46 -0.04 20.84
C LEU A 98 -10.59 0.89 19.65
N MET A 99 -10.57 0.34 18.43
CA MET A 99 -10.70 1.13 17.21
C MET A 99 -12.05 1.85 17.13
N LEU A 100 -13.15 1.18 17.48
CA LEU A 100 -14.46 1.79 17.49
C LEU A 100 -14.60 2.86 18.58
N SER A 101 -14.07 2.63 19.77
CA SER A 101 -14.05 3.61 20.87
C SER A 101 -13.28 4.86 20.48
N ALA A 102 -12.12 4.70 19.83
CA ALA A 102 -11.36 5.81 19.27
C ALA A 102 -12.14 6.55 18.17
N GLY A 103 -12.74 5.83 17.23
CA GLY A 103 -13.50 6.43 16.12
C GLY A 103 -14.77 7.18 16.56
N ALA A 104 -15.42 6.71 17.61
CA ALA A 104 -16.59 7.37 18.21
C ALA A 104 -16.22 8.61 19.05
N THR A 105 -14.95 8.80 19.42
CA THR A 105 -14.51 9.88 20.31
C THR A 105 -13.57 10.89 19.68
N HIS A 106 -12.95 10.56 18.55
CA HIS A 106 -11.96 11.37 17.84
C HIS A 106 -12.31 11.44 16.35
N SER A 107 -11.88 12.50 15.66
CA SER A 107 -12.03 12.61 14.20
C SER A 107 -10.98 11.77 13.44
N PRO A 108 -11.25 11.42 12.17
CA PRO A 108 -10.28 10.74 11.29
C PRO A 108 -9.01 11.54 11.03
N ARG A 109 -8.98 12.85 11.33
CA ARG A 109 -7.79 13.71 11.27
C ARG A 109 -6.95 13.65 12.56
N GLN A 110 -7.56 13.26 13.67
CA GLN A 110 -6.91 13.13 14.99
C GLN A 110 -6.29 11.75 15.19
N VAL A 111 -6.96 10.67 14.76
CA VAL A 111 -6.46 9.29 14.93
C VAL A 111 -6.64 8.49 13.65
N GLN A 112 -5.63 7.69 13.29
CA GLN A 112 -5.68 6.79 12.13
C GLN A 112 -5.15 5.40 12.46
N PHE A 113 -5.75 4.38 11.89
CA PHE A 113 -5.39 2.97 12.09
C PHE A 113 -4.89 2.33 10.79
N TYR A 114 -3.78 1.62 10.90
CA TYR A 114 -3.22 0.79 9.84
C TYR A 114 -3.03 -0.63 10.38
N CYS A 115 -3.78 -1.57 9.83
CA CYS A 115 -3.95 -2.88 10.44
C CYS A 115 -3.29 -3.99 9.61
N ILE A 116 -2.66 -4.94 10.30
CA ILE A 116 -2.20 -6.22 9.76
C ILE A 116 -2.93 -7.31 10.53
N ASP A 117 -3.85 -8.00 9.85
CA ASP A 117 -4.68 -9.04 10.45
C ASP A 117 -4.20 -10.44 10.04
N LEU A 118 -3.51 -11.09 10.97
CA LEU A 118 -3.07 -12.48 10.88
C LEU A 118 -3.70 -13.36 11.98
N GLY A 119 -4.63 -12.79 12.76
CA GLY A 119 -5.20 -13.37 13.98
C GLY A 119 -6.57 -14.02 13.80
N GLY A 120 -7.28 -13.72 12.71
CA GLY A 120 -8.57 -14.35 12.40
C GLY A 120 -9.49 -13.60 11.44
N GLY A 121 -9.05 -12.47 10.87
CA GLY A 121 -9.84 -11.71 9.90
C GLY A 121 -10.89 -10.79 10.52
N GLY A 122 -10.86 -10.59 11.84
CA GLY A 122 -11.83 -9.75 12.54
C GLY A 122 -11.67 -8.26 12.23
N LEU A 123 -10.47 -7.78 11.92
CA LEU A 123 -10.24 -6.35 11.69
C LEU A 123 -10.82 -5.88 10.34
N MET A 124 -11.06 -6.80 9.40
CA MET A 124 -11.68 -6.47 8.09
C MET A 124 -13.07 -5.83 8.24
N TYR A 125 -13.83 -6.17 9.28
CA TYR A 125 -15.15 -5.57 9.53
C TYR A 125 -15.09 -4.08 9.87
N LEU A 126 -13.91 -3.53 10.15
CA LEU A 126 -13.66 -2.13 10.43
C LEU A 126 -12.98 -1.40 9.26
N GLU A 127 -12.76 -2.06 8.12
CA GLU A 127 -12.05 -1.45 6.98
C GLU A 127 -12.74 -0.18 6.46
N ASP A 128 -14.08 -0.14 6.52
CA ASP A 128 -14.88 1.02 6.10
C ASP A 128 -14.98 2.12 7.18
N LEU A 129 -14.37 1.94 8.36
CA LEU A 129 -14.32 2.99 9.37
C LEU A 129 -13.47 4.15 8.84
N PRO A 130 -13.93 5.42 8.87
CA PRO A 130 -13.20 6.55 8.28
C PRO A 130 -11.79 6.74 8.84
N HIS A 131 -11.54 6.26 10.07
CA HIS A 131 -10.24 6.31 10.74
C HIS A 131 -9.26 5.24 10.25
N VAL A 132 -9.71 4.24 9.48
CA VAL A 132 -8.87 3.13 9.01
C VAL A 132 -8.32 3.46 7.62
N GLY A 133 -6.99 3.55 7.52
CA GLY A 133 -6.30 3.77 6.25
C GLY A 133 -6.07 2.48 5.47
N GLY A 134 -6.21 1.31 6.10
CA GLY A 134 -6.17 0.03 5.41
C GLY A 134 -5.97 -1.16 6.36
N VAL A 135 -6.52 -2.30 5.95
CA VAL A 135 -6.37 -3.59 6.62
C VAL A 135 -5.65 -4.55 5.66
N ALA A 136 -4.48 -5.03 6.03
CA ALA A 136 -3.73 -6.00 5.26
C ALA A 136 -3.89 -7.40 5.84
N THR A 137 -4.26 -8.36 5.01
CA THR A 137 -4.40 -9.76 5.42
C THR A 137 -3.18 -10.58 5.01
N ARG A 138 -3.11 -11.83 5.49
CA ARG A 138 -2.13 -12.84 5.04
C ARG A 138 -2.11 -13.02 3.51
N ALA A 139 -3.24 -12.82 2.83
CA ALA A 139 -3.35 -13.01 1.38
C ALA A 139 -2.74 -11.85 0.57
N GLU A 140 -2.42 -10.72 1.20
CA GLU A 140 -1.97 -9.49 0.56
C GLU A 140 -0.57 -9.07 1.05
N PRO A 141 0.49 -9.86 0.76
CA PRO A 141 1.83 -9.59 1.29
C PRO A 141 2.38 -8.23 0.87
N ASP A 142 2.05 -7.74 -0.33
CA ASP A 142 2.44 -6.41 -0.80
C ASP A 142 1.76 -5.30 0.03
N ARG A 143 0.49 -5.50 0.41
CA ARG A 143 -0.26 -4.57 1.28
C ARG A 143 0.33 -4.53 2.68
N VAL A 144 0.76 -5.67 3.25
CA VAL A 144 1.46 -5.73 4.55
C VAL A 144 2.75 -4.90 4.51
N ASN A 145 3.58 -5.10 3.49
CA ASN A 145 4.81 -4.31 3.31
C ASN A 145 4.50 -2.83 3.19
N ARG A 146 3.46 -2.47 2.43
CA ARG A 146 3.06 -1.09 2.22
C ARG A 146 2.52 -0.44 3.50
N VAL A 147 1.70 -1.13 4.30
CA VAL A 147 1.23 -0.66 5.62
C VAL A 147 2.41 -0.24 6.49
N VAL A 148 3.41 -1.12 6.66
CA VAL A 148 4.59 -0.83 7.49
C VAL A 148 5.43 0.31 6.90
N ALA A 149 5.57 0.35 5.57
CA ALA A 149 6.30 1.40 4.88
C ALA A 149 5.63 2.78 5.02
N GLU A 150 4.30 2.85 4.94
CA GLU A 150 3.51 4.08 5.09
C GLU A 150 3.69 4.66 6.50
N VAL A 151 3.51 3.84 7.54
CA VAL A 151 3.71 4.27 8.93
C VAL A 151 5.14 4.73 9.17
N LYS A 152 6.14 4.06 8.59
CA LYS A 152 7.55 4.48 8.64
C LYS A 152 7.79 5.80 7.91
N ALA A 153 7.10 6.05 6.80
CA ALA A 153 7.20 7.31 6.07
C ALA A 153 6.66 8.48 6.90
N VAL A 154 5.54 8.29 7.61
CA VAL A 154 5.00 9.28 8.56
C VAL A 154 6.03 9.62 9.64
N LEU A 155 6.64 8.62 10.28
CA LEU A 155 7.69 8.84 11.27
C LEU A 155 8.83 9.70 10.72
N ARG A 156 9.37 9.34 9.55
CA ARG A 156 10.47 10.08 8.91
C ARG A 156 10.10 11.51 8.52
N ALA A 157 8.89 11.71 8.00
CA ALA A 157 8.41 13.04 7.65
C ALA A 157 8.32 13.94 8.89
N ARG A 158 7.84 13.38 10.01
CA ARG A 158 7.75 14.10 11.29
C ARG A 158 9.11 14.36 11.91
N GLU A 159 10.06 13.43 11.85
CA GLU A 159 11.45 13.67 12.28
C GLU A 159 12.06 14.89 11.56
N GLN A 160 11.88 14.97 10.23
CA GLN A 160 12.38 16.09 9.43
C GLN A 160 11.69 17.39 9.79
N MET A 161 10.36 17.37 9.94
CA MET A 161 9.56 18.54 10.28
C MET A 161 9.84 19.04 11.70
N PHE A 162 9.92 18.15 12.69
CA PHE A 162 10.28 18.51 14.08
C PHE A 162 11.65 19.17 14.12
N LYS A 163 12.61 18.65 13.36
CA LYS A 163 13.93 19.25 13.22
C LYS A 163 13.89 20.61 12.54
N GLN A 164 13.12 20.77 11.47
CA GLN A 164 13.01 22.01 10.68
C GLN A 164 12.35 23.14 11.49
N TYR A 165 11.24 22.85 12.16
CA TYR A 165 10.43 23.83 12.90
C TYR A 165 10.74 23.86 14.41
N ARG A 166 11.74 23.09 14.87
CA ARG A 166 12.18 22.99 16.27
C ARG A 166 11.05 22.62 17.23
N VAL A 167 10.22 21.67 16.83
CA VAL A 167 9.11 21.16 17.65
C VAL A 167 9.68 20.31 18.79
N GLY A 168 9.41 20.71 20.03
CA GLY A 168 10.02 20.10 21.23
C GLY A 168 9.29 18.87 21.78
N SER A 169 8.04 18.63 21.38
CA SER A 169 7.26 17.47 21.83
C SER A 169 6.07 17.18 20.91
N ILE A 170 5.56 15.95 20.99
CA ILE A 170 4.34 15.57 20.27
C ILE A 170 3.09 16.34 20.74
N ALA A 171 3.04 16.75 22.02
CA ALA A 171 1.93 17.56 22.53
C ALA A 171 1.91 18.95 21.84
N ALA A 172 3.06 19.61 21.77
CA ALA A 172 3.18 20.88 21.04
C ALA A 172 2.86 20.72 19.56
N TYR A 173 3.25 19.58 18.95
CA TYR A 173 2.90 19.27 17.57
C TYR A 173 1.38 19.18 17.36
N ARG A 174 0.67 18.46 18.24
CA ARG A 174 -0.80 18.31 18.19
C ARG A 174 -1.51 19.66 18.30
N GLU A 175 -1.00 20.58 19.11
CA GLU A 175 -1.48 21.97 19.20
C GLU A 175 -1.23 22.75 17.91
N MET A 176 0.00 22.70 17.37
CA MET A 176 0.36 23.37 16.11
C MET A 176 -0.48 22.90 14.91
N ARG A 177 -0.95 21.64 14.90
CA ARG A 177 -1.84 21.11 13.85
C ARG A 177 -3.23 21.76 13.85
N GLN A 178 -3.61 22.44 14.92
CA GLN A 178 -4.89 23.16 15.00
C GLN A 178 -4.82 24.55 14.35
N ASP A 179 -3.62 25.05 14.04
CA ASP A 179 -3.39 26.36 13.40
C ASP A 179 -3.30 26.21 11.87
N PRO A 180 -4.28 26.72 11.09
CA PRO A 180 -4.29 26.62 9.62
C PRO A 180 -3.08 27.27 8.93
N GLU A 181 -2.44 28.25 9.56
CA GLU A 181 -1.29 28.97 9.00
C GLU A 181 0.03 28.20 9.20
N HIS A 182 0.05 27.21 10.09
CA HIS A 182 1.25 26.44 10.39
C HIS A 182 1.44 25.29 9.39
N ALA A 183 2.68 25.02 8.98
CA ALA A 183 2.99 23.92 8.05
C ALA A 183 2.51 22.54 8.56
N ALA A 184 2.42 22.36 9.87
CA ALA A 184 1.89 21.16 10.52
C ALA A 184 0.41 20.88 10.17
N TYR A 185 -0.38 21.91 9.83
CA TYR A 185 -1.76 21.75 9.41
C TYR A 185 -1.90 20.97 8.10
N GLN A 186 -0.86 20.98 7.25
CA GLN A 186 -0.83 20.22 6.01
C GLN A 186 -0.51 18.74 6.23
N ASP A 187 -0.09 18.32 7.43
CA ASP A 187 0.06 16.88 7.74
C ASP A 187 -1.34 16.24 7.83
N PRO A 188 -1.70 15.35 6.88
CA PRO A 188 -3.01 14.70 6.91
C PRO A 188 -3.11 13.68 8.06
N PHE A 189 -2.00 13.30 8.68
CA PHE A 189 -1.96 12.32 9.77
C PHE A 189 -2.02 12.98 11.15
N GLY A 190 -2.74 12.35 12.08
CA GLY A 190 -2.73 12.62 13.52
C GLY A 190 -1.94 11.57 14.27
N ASP A 191 -2.48 11.02 15.34
CA ASP A 191 -1.87 9.89 16.02
C ASP A 191 -2.12 8.61 15.20
N VAL A 192 -1.03 8.00 14.71
CA VAL A 192 -1.05 6.87 13.77
C VAL A 192 -0.80 5.58 14.53
N PHE A 193 -1.73 4.63 14.44
CA PHE A 193 -1.67 3.35 15.12
C PHE A 193 -1.39 2.22 14.13
N LEU A 194 -0.22 1.59 14.24
CA LEU A 194 0.08 0.31 13.59
C LEU A 194 -0.45 -0.82 14.46
N VAL A 195 -1.49 -1.51 13.99
CA VAL A 195 -2.15 -2.62 14.69
C VAL A 195 -1.73 -3.93 14.05
N ILE A 196 -1.14 -4.85 14.82
CA ILE A 196 -0.74 -6.17 14.36
C ILE A 196 -1.47 -7.22 15.21
N ASP A 197 -2.47 -7.88 14.62
CA ASP A 197 -3.17 -9.00 15.25
C ASP A 197 -2.48 -10.31 14.84
N GLY A 198 -1.81 -10.97 15.78
CA GLY A 198 -1.08 -12.22 15.53
C GLY A 198 0.42 -12.04 15.27
N TRP A 199 1.16 -11.51 16.25
CA TRP A 199 2.62 -11.31 16.18
C TRP A 199 3.44 -12.53 15.70
N PRO A 200 3.18 -13.78 16.15
CA PRO A 200 4.00 -14.91 15.73
C PRO A 200 3.88 -15.20 14.23
N ALA A 201 2.69 -15.02 13.67
CA ALA A 201 2.47 -15.16 12.24
C ALA A 201 3.19 -14.04 11.47
N PHE A 202 3.14 -12.81 11.98
CA PHE A 202 3.83 -11.67 11.38
C PHE A 202 5.34 -11.90 11.26
N VAL A 203 6.00 -12.33 12.34
CA VAL A 203 7.44 -12.58 12.33
C VAL A 203 7.81 -13.78 11.45
N ALA A 204 6.96 -14.82 11.41
CA ALA A 204 7.21 -15.99 10.59
C ALA A 204 7.12 -15.70 9.08
N GLU A 205 6.16 -14.89 8.66
CA GLU A 205 5.88 -14.60 7.25
C GLU A 205 6.63 -13.37 6.73
N PHE A 206 6.90 -12.38 7.60
CA PHE A 206 7.53 -11.11 7.26
C PHE A 206 8.74 -10.81 8.17
N PRO A 207 9.75 -11.70 8.23
CA PRO A 207 10.90 -11.54 9.13
C PRO A 207 11.69 -10.25 8.89
N ASP A 208 11.73 -9.75 7.65
CA ASP A 208 12.42 -8.51 7.28
C ASP A 208 11.76 -7.25 7.86
N LEU A 209 10.46 -7.32 8.23
CA LEU A 209 9.70 -6.21 8.79
C LEU A 209 9.79 -6.14 10.32
N GLU A 210 10.16 -7.22 11.00
CA GLU A 210 10.28 -7.25 12.47
C GLU A 210 11.22 -6.13 13.00
N PRO A 211 12.44 -5.92 12.45
CA PRO A 211 13.30 -4.84 12.91
C PRO A 211 12.70 -3.44 12.68
N VAL A 212 11.87 -3.30 11.64
CA VAL A 212 11.20 -2.03 11.32
C VAL A 212 10.10 -1.73 12.35
N VAL A 213 9.28 -2.72 12.70
CA VAL A 213 8.26 -2.56 13.75
C VAL A 213 8.91 -2.29 15.11
N GLN A 214 10.04 -2.94 15.41
CA GLN A 214 10.79 -2.67 16.62
C GLN A 214 11.27 -1.21 16.69
N ASP A 215 11.74 -0.66 15.56
CA ASP A 215 12.18 0.73 15.44
C ASP A 215 11.00 1.71 15.64
N LEU A 216 9.86 1.43 15.00
CA LEU A 216 8.61 2.18 15.18
C LEU A 216 8.16 2.18 16.65
N ALA A 217 8.20 1.03 17.33
CA ALA A 217 7.83 0.95 18.74
C ALA A 217 8.80 1.73 19.64
N GLY A 218 10.10 1.71 19.33
CA GLY A 218 11.13 2.35 20.16
C GLY A 218 11.18 3.88 20.05
N GLN A 219 10.89 4.43 18.87
CA GLN A 219 11.04 5.87 18.59
C GLN A 219 9.72 6.57 18.24
N GLY A 220 8.70 5.82 17.82
CA GLY A 220 7.47 6.37 17.23
C GLY A 220 6.64 7.24 18.17
N LEU A 221 6.60 6.94 19.47
CA LEU A 221 5.78 7.69 20.45
C LEU A 221 6.14 9.17 20.51
N ALA A 222 7.42 9.51 20.31
CA ALA A 222 7.87 10.91 20.28
C ALA A 222 7.31 11.71 19.10
N PHE A 223 6.79 11.01 18.08
CA PHE A 223 6.26 11.56 16.83
C PHE A 223 4.80 11.15 16.59
N GLY A 224 4.07 10.68 17.61
CA GLY A 224 2.65 10.30 17.49
C GLY A 224 2.42 9.07 16.60
N VAL A 225 3.39 8.14 16.60
CA VAL A 225 3.27 6.83 15.97
C VAL A 225 3.25 5.77 17.07
N HIS A 226 2.18 4.98 17.08
CA HIS A 226 1.84 4.02 18.11
C HIS A 226 1.86 2.61 17.54
N VAL A 227 2.29 1.64 18.34
CA VAL A 227 2.30 0.22 17.95
C VAL A 227 1.43 -0.57 18.91
N ILE A 228 0.45 -1.30 18.35
CA ILE A 228 -0.45 -2.19 19.07
C ILE A 228 -0.21 -3.62 18.56
N ILE A 229 0.15 -4.53 19.45
CA ILE A 229 0.48 -5.91 19.09
C ILE A 229 -0.36 -6.89 19.89
N SER A 230 -0.98 -7.84 19.22
CA SER A 230 -1.61 -9.02 19.82
C SER A 230 -0.69 -10.24 19.72
N THR A 231 -0.61 -11.03 20.79
CA THR A 231 0.18 -12.26 20.82
C THR A 231 -0.51 -13.34 21.66
N PRO A 232 -0.50 -14.62 21.24
CA PRO A 232 -1.04 -15.69 22.07
C PRO A 232 -0.23 -15.95 23.32
N ARG A 233 1.10 -15.74 23.26
CA ARG A 233 2.01 -15.88 24.41
C ARG A 233 2.98 -14.71 24.51
N TRP A 234 3.32 -14.32 25.73
CA TRP A 234 4.29 -13.26 25.98
C TRP A 234 5.72 -13.63 25.59
N THR A 235 6.03 -14.93 25.57
CA THR A 235 7.35 -15.47 25.20
C THR A 235 7.67 -15.32 23.71
N GLU A 236 6.65 -15.12 22.87
CA GLU A 236 6.81 -14.88 21.42
C GLU A 236 7.27 -13.44 21.10
N LEU A 237 7.08 -12.51 22.04
CA LEU A 237 7.61 -11.16 21.95
C LEU A 237 9.06 -11.14 22.45
N LYS A 238 10.01 -10.83 21.57
CA LYS A 238 11.40 -10.58 21.97
C LYS A 238 11.45 -9.44 23.00
N SER A 239 12.36 -9.53 23.96
CA SER A 239 12.46 -8.57 25.08
C SER A 239 12.47 -7.12 24.61
N ARG A 240 13.24 -6.79 23.56
CA ARG A 240 13.31 -5.42 23.03
C ARG A 240 11.96 -4.88 22.55
N VAL A 241 11.15 -5.68 21.86
CA VAL A 241 9.81 -5.26 21.42
C VAL A 241 8.91 -5.12 22.64
N ARG A 242 8.89 -6.14 23.51
CA ARG A 242 8.05 -6.17 24.71
C ARG A 242 8.29 -5.00 25.67
N ASP A 243 9.52 -4.53 25.79
CA ASP A 243 9.90 -3.45 26.70
C ASP A 243 9.45 -2.06 26.19
N TYR A 244 9.24 -1.91 24.87
CA TYR A 244 8.67 -0.69 24.28
C TYR A 244 7.14 -0.63 24.36
N LEU A 245 6.47 -1.75 24.69
CA LEU A 245 5.02 -1.81 24.83
C LEU A 245 4.64 -1.45 26.28
N GLY A 246 4.43 -0.14 26.51
CA GLY A 246 4.20 0.42 27.84
C GLY A 246 2.90 -0.07 28.51
N THR A 247 1.82 -0.16 27.74
CA THR A 247 0.53 -0.68 28.22
C THR A 247 0.43 -2.17 27.93
N LYS A 248 0.13 -2.99 28.94
CA LYS A 248 -0.05 -4.44 28.79
C LYS A 248 -1.43 -4.86 29.27
N ILE A 249 -2.12 -5.62 28.43
CA ILE A 249 -3.46 -6.14 28.72
C ILE A 249 -3.37 -7.66 28.61
N GLU A 250 -3.64 -8.34 29.72
CA GLU A 250 -3.50 -9.79 29.80
C GLU A 250 -4.88 -10.44 29.89
N PHE A 251 -5.29 -11.04 28.78
CA PHE A 251 -6.41 -11.98 28.75
C PHE A 251 -5.96 -13.33 29.33
N ARG A 252 -6.90 -14.28 29.45
CA ARG A 252 -6.56 -15.61 29.92
C ARG A 252 -5.41 -16.23 29.11
N LEU A 253 -4.35 -16.60 29.80
CA LEU A 253 -3.19 -17.29 29.21
C LEU A 253 -3.40 -18.81 29.21
N GLY A 254 -2.74 -19.50 28.27
CA GLY A 254 -2.70 -20.96 28.25
C GLY A 254 -1.83 -21.52 29.37
N ASP A 255 -0.68 -20.88 29.62
CA ASP A 255 0.17 -21.13 30.80
C ASP A 255 0.34 -19.81 31.57
N VAL A 256 -0.11 -19.80 32.83
CA VAL A 256 -0.04 -18.61 33.67
C VAL A 256 1.36 -18.35 34.23
N ASN A 257 2.29 -19.29 34.07
CA ASN A 257 3.69 -19.02 34.38
C ASN A 257 4.33 -18.02 33.40
N GLU A 258 3.70 -17.78 32.24
CA GLU A 258 4.15 -16.80 31.25
C GLU A 258 3.63 -15.38 31.53
N THR A 259 2.84 -15.17 32.61
CA THR A 259 2.26 -13.86 32.94
C THR A 259 3.30 -12.75 33.03
N GLN A 260 2.95 -11.57 32.52
CA GLN A 260 3.76 -10.35 32.64
C GLN A 260 3.20 -9.37 33.66
N ILE A 261 2.06 -9.68 34.29
CA ILE A 261 1.37 -8.78 35.21
C ILE A 261 1.36 -9.38 36.63
N ASP A 262 0.53 -10.40 36.86
CA ASP A 262 0.36 -11.01 38.17
C ASP A 262 -0.28 -12.40 38.04
N ARG A 263 -0.08 -13.26 39.06
CA ARG A 263 -0.67 -14.60 39.09
C ARG A 263 -2.20 -14.58 39.23
N ILE A 264 -2.80 -13.44 39.56
CA ILE A 264 -4.27 -13.27 39.56
C ILE A 264 -4.91 -13.61 38.21
N THR A 265 -4.17 -13.59 37.11
CA THR A 265 -4.61 -14.07 35.79
C THR A 265 -5.11 -15.53 35.83
N ARG A 266 -4.66 -16.35 36.79
CA ARG A 266 -5.17 -17.73 37.01
C ARG A 266 -6.67 -17.75 37.31
N GLU A 267 -7.20 -16.69 37.90
CA GLU A 267 -8.59 -16.57 38.34
C GLU A 267 -9.54 -16.13 37.22
N ILE A 268 -9.02 -15.75 36.04
CA ILE A 268 -9.85 -15.44 34.86
C ILE A 268 -10.59 -16.71 34.41
N PRO A 269 -11.93 -16.76 34.35
CA PRO A 269 -12.65 -17.98 33.95
C PRO A 269 -12.37 -18.40 32.50
N ALA A 270 -12.27 -19.71 32.24
CA ALA A 270 -11.99 -20.25 30.90
C ALA A 270 -13.14 -20.05 29.89
N ASN A 271 -14.38 -20.09 30.37
CA ASN A 271 -15.60 -20.02 29.56
C ASN A 271 -16.15 -18.59 29.41
N ARG A 272 -15.34 -17.57 29.70
CA ARG A 272 -15.74 -16.15 29.66
C ARG A 272 -14.71 -15.34 28.86
N PRO A 273 -14.76 -15.37 27.52
CA PRO A 273 -13.99 -14.47 26.68
C PRO A 273 -14.27 -13.00 27.03
N GLY A 274 -13.29 -12.12 26.82
CA GLY A 274 -13.40 -10.71 27.19
C GLY A 274 -13.00 -10.39 28.64
N ARG A 275 -12.72 -11.40 29.48
CA ARG A 275 -12.13 -11.19 30.80
C ARG A 275 -10.61 -11.02 30.69
N ALA A 276 -10.10 -9.99 31.34
CA ALA A 276 -8.68 -9.64 31.35
C ALA A 276 -8.23 -9.14 32.73
N VAL A 277 -6.94 -8.87 32.86
CA VAL A 277 -6.32 -8.22 34.02
C VAL A 277 -5.53 -7.01 33.53
N SER A 278 -5.69 -5.88 34.23
CA SER A 278 -4.95 -4.65 33.99
C SER A 278 -3.57 -4.67 34.65
N VAL A 279 -2.66 -3.76 34.27
CA VAL A 279 -1.35 -3.63 34.92
C VAL A 279 -1.45 -3.28 36.41
N GLU A 280 -2.54 -2.62 36.81
CA GLU A 280 -2.89 -2.33 38.21
C GLU A 280 -3.42 -3.56 38.98
N LYS A 281 -3.45 -4.74 38.35
CA LYS A 281 -3.85 -6.02 38.94
C LYS A 281 -5.34 -6.10 39.28
N HIS A 282 -6.17 -5.38 38.54
CA HIS A 282 -7.62 -5.45 38.66
C HIS A 282 -8.23 -6.35 37.60
N HIS A 283 -9.32 -7.02 37.94
CA HIS A 283 -10.11 -7.78 36.97
C HIS A 283 -10.89 -6.84 36.07
N LEU A 284 -10.84 -7.14 34.78
CA LEU A 284 -11.53 -6.40 33.73
C LEU A 284 -12.58 -7.27 33.06
N MET A 285 -13.62 -6.62 32.57
CA MET A 285 -14.48 -7.12 31.50
C MET A 285 -14.40 -6.14 30.34
N MET A 286 -13.81 -6.58 29.23
CA MET A 286 -13.64 -5.77 28.05
C MET A 286 -14.99 -5.51 27.38
N GLY A 287 -15.14 -4.32 26.82
CA GLY A 287 -16.33 -3.93 26.08
C GLY A 287 -16.45 -4.65 24.75
N VAL A 288 -17.63 -4.51 24.13
CA VAL A 288 -17.93 -5.04 22.80
C VAL A 288 -18.09 -3.92 21.78
N PRO A 289 -17.60 -4.09 20.54
CA PRO A 289 -17.56 -3.07 19.49
C PRO A 289 -18.94 -2.85 18.84
N ARG A 290 -19.88 -2.32 19.63
CA ARG A 290 -21.24 -2.00 19.19
C ARG A 290 -21.75 -0.74 19.88
N LEU A 291 -22.71 -0.08 19.24
CA LEU A 291 -23.29 1.20 19.69
C LEU A 291 -24.81 1.12 19.94
N ASP A 292 -25.39 -0.08 19.91
CA ASP A 292 -26.84 -0.33 20.00
C ASP A 292 -27.33 -0.61 21.43
N GLY A 293 -26.46 -0.50 22.44
CA GLY A 293 -26.83 -0.72 23.85
C GLY A 293 -26.97 -2.19 24.27
N VAL A 294 -26.67 -3.16 23.40
CA VAL A 294 -26.81 -4.59 23.72
C VAL A 294 -25.58 -5.09 24.48
N HIS A 295 -25.80 -5.67 25.67
CA HIS A 295 -24.75 -6.26 26.53
C HIS A 295 -24.41 -7.71 26.14
N SER A 296 -24.02 -7.96 24.89
CA SER A 296 -23.60 -9.30 24.43
C SER A 296 -22.61 -9.22 23.27
N ALA A 297 -21.80 -10.27 23.14
CA ALA A 297 -20.96 -10.53 21.97
C ALA A 297 -21.72 -11.24 20.82
N ASP A 298 -22.98 -11.59 21.03
CA ASP A 298 -23.82 -12.21 19.98
C ASP A 298 -24.15 -11.20 18.88
N GLY A 299 -24.11 -11.67 17.62
CA GLY A 299 -24.43 -10.85 16.46
C GLY A 299 -23.43 -9.72 16.17
N ILE A 300 -22.21 -9.82 16.70
CA ILE A 300 -21.21 -8.73 16.68
C ILE A 300 -20.87 -8.21 15.29
N VAL A 301 -20.85 -9.05 14.25
CA VAL A 301 -20.51 -8.64 12.88
C VAL A 301 -21.50 -7.60 12.37
N ALA A 302 -22.80 -7.89 12.48
CA ALA A 302 -23.85 -6.95 12.06
C ALA A 302 -23.82 -5.66 12.90
N ALA A 303 -23.54 -5.79 14.20
CA ALA A 303 -23.44 -4.64 15.11
C ALA A 303 -22.23 -3.74 14.78
N ILE A 304 -21.08 -4.33 14.40
CA ILE A 304 -19.90 -3.58 13.93
C ILE A 304 -20.24 -2.84 12.65
N SER A 305 -20.81 -3.51 11.64
CA SER A 305 -21.17 -2.86 10.38
C SER A 305 -22.12 -1.66 10.59
N ALA A 306 -23.13 -1.81 11.45
CA ALA A 306 -24.02 -0.71 11.80
C ALA A 306 -23.30 0.43 12.54
N ALA A 307 -22.39 0.10 13.46
CA ALA A 307 -21.60 1.08 14.17
C ALA A 307 -20.62 1.84 13.26
N VAL A 308 -19.97 1.14 12.32
CA VAL A 308 -19.09 1.73 11.31
C VAL A 308 -19.86 2.70 10.41
N GLN A 309 -21.04 2.29 9.94
CA GLN A 309 -21.90 3.17 9.15
C GLN A 309 -22.28 4.42 9.96
N HIS A 310 -22.71 4.26 11.21
CA HIS A 310 -23.06 5.39 12.07
C HIS A 310 -21.89 6.36 12.27
N VAL A 311 -20.68 5.86 12.54
CA VAL A 311 -19.49 6.71 12.68
C VAL A 311 -19.11 7.37 11.34
N SER A 312 -19.31 6.68 10.22
CA SER A 312 -19.05 7.23 8.87
C SER A 312 -19.96 8.40 8.54
N GLU A 313 -21.19 8.40 9.03
CA GLU A 313 -22.13 9.52 8.87
C GLU A 313 -21.72 10.77 9.67
N LEU A 314 -20.85 10.63 10.69
CA LEU A 314 -20.39 11.75 11.52
C LEU A 314 -19.24 12.55 10.90
N TYR A 315 -18.50 11.97 9.95
CA TYR A 315 -17.26 12.56 9.44
C TYR A 315 -17.21 12.56 7.91
N THR A 316 -16.76 13.67 7.34
CA THR A 316 -16.44 13.76 5.90
C THR A 316 -14.97 13.46 5.60
N GLU A 317 -14.10 13.65 6.60
CA GLU A 317 -12.67 13.35 6.50
C GLU A 317 -12.43 11.84 6.58
N GLN A 318 -11.37 11.36 5.95
CA GLN A 318 -10.95 9.97 6.00
C GLN A 318 -9.44 9.87 6.22
N ALA A 319 -9.02 8.77 6.85
CA ALA A 319 -7.62 8.43 7.00
C ALA A 319 -6.96 8.24 5.62
N PRO A 320 -5.71 8.69 5.43
CA PRO A 320 -4.98 8.45 4.21
C PRO A 320 -4.90 6.95 3.89
N GLN A 321 -5.41 6.57 2.72
CA GLN A 321 -5.50 5.17 2.33
C GLN A 321 -4.12 4.60 1.98
N VAL A 322 -3.89 3.35 2.41
CA VAL A 322 -2.72 2.55 2.01
C VAL A 322 -2.86 2.23 0.54
N ARG A 323 -2.17 3.03 -0.24
CA ARG A 323 -2.12 2.89 -1.69
C ARG A 323 -1.24 1.70 -2.07
N VAL A 324 -1.87 0.65 -2.58
CA VAL A 324 -1.18 -0.47 -3.26
C VAL A 324 -1.16 -0.22 -4.76
N LEU A 325 -0.12 -0.72 -5.43
CA LEU A 325 -0.13 -0.73 -6.88
C LEU A 325 -1.30 -1.59 -7.38
N PRO A 326 -2.10 -1.10 -8.34
CA PRO A 326 -3.16 -1.91 -8.93
C PRO A 326 -2.56 -3.11 -9.65
N GLU A 327 -3.28 -4.23 -9.71
CA GLU A 327 -2.82 -5.40 -10.46
C GLU A 327 -2.65 -5.10 -11.95
N ARG A 328 -3.50 -4.21 -12.49
CA ARG A 328 -3.45 -3.74 -13.89
C ARG A 328 -3.85 -2.27 -13.92
N ILE A 329 -3.12 -1.48 -14.71
CA ILE A 329 -3.49 -0.11 -15.02
C ILE A 329 -3.63 0.01 -16.53
N TYR A 330 -4.84 0.25 -17.02
CA TYR A 330 -5.06 0.38 -18.45
C TYR A 330 -4.49 1.70 -18.98
N LEU A 331 -3.95 1.69 -20.20
CA LEU A 331 -3.39 2.89 -20.82
C LEU A 331 -4.39 4.06 -20.88
N HIS A 332 -5.67 3.78 -21.12
CA HIS A 332 -6.71 4.84 -21.15
C HIS A 332 -7.03 5.42 -19.76
N GLN A 333 -6.73 4.70 -18.67
CA GLN A 333 -6.85 5.20 -17.29
C GLN A 333 -5.62 6.04 -16.92
N LEU A 334 -4.45 5.62 -17.41
CA LEU A 334 -3.16 6.26 -17.22
C LEU A 334 -3.09 7.63 -17.94
N ASP A 335 -3.66 7.69 -19.14
CA ASP A 335 -3.57 8.83 -20.05
C ASP A 335 -4.94 9.10 -20.69
N PRO A 336 -5.92 9.61 -19.92
CA PRO A 336 -7.30 9.77 -20.38
C PRO A 336 -7.46 10.82 -21.47
N ASN A 337 -6.59 11.84 -21.46
CA ASN A 337 -6.59 12.95 -22.41
C ASN A 337 -5.17 13.11 -23.00
N PRO A 338 -4.74 12.20 -23.89
CA PRO A 338 -3.43 12.29 -24.49
C PRO A 338 -3.32 13.60 -25.28
N PRO A 339 -2.17 14.31 -25.20
CA PRO A 339 -1.96 15.52 -25.98
C PRO A 339 -2.03 15.22 -27.47
N GLY A 340 -2.71 16.07 -28.24
CA GLY A 340 -2.84 15.89 -29.68
C GLY A 340 -1.56 16.22 -30.46
N PRO A 341 -1.52 15.89 -31.76
CA PRO A 341 -0.37 16.15 -32.66
C PRO A 341 0.08 17.62 -32.73
N ASP A 342 -0.81 18.57 -32.43
CA ASP A 342 -0.54 20.00 -32.45
C ASP A 342 0.22 20.51 -31.21
N SER A 343 0.35 19.68 -30.17
CA SER A 343 1.13 20.00 -28.97
C SER A 343 2.62 20.11 -29.30
N ASP A 344 3.41 20.78 -28.45
CA ASP A 344 4.85 20.92 -28.68
C ASP A 344 5.60 19.56 -28.61
N TYR A 345 6.80 19.52 -29.19
CA TYR A 345 7.63 18.31 -29.27
C TYR A 345 7.85 17.64 -27.90
N ARG A 346 8.13 18.41 -26.85
CA ARG A 346 8.46 17.84 -25.53
C ARG A 346 7.24 17.19 -24.90
N THR A 347 6.08 17.84 -25.02
CA THR A 347 4.81 17.29 -24.52
C THR A 347 4.43 15.98 -25.22
N ARG A 348 4.60 15.91 -26.56
CA ARG A 348 4.31 14.69 -27.32
C ARG A 348 5.23 13.52 -26.96
N TRP A 349 6.48 13.79 -26.60
CA TRP A 349 7.48 12.80 -26.23
C TRP A 349 7.61 12.53 -24.72
N THR A 350 6.69 13.07 -23.93
CA THR A 350 6.53 12.70 -22.52
C THR A 350 5.55 11.52 -22.45
N VAL A 351 6.05 10.30 -22.58
CA VAL A 351 5.25 9.09 -22.78
C VAL A 351 4.95 8.42 -21.44
N PRO A 352 3.69 8.15 -21.09
CA PRO A 352 3.36 7.52 -19.83
C PRO A 352 3.68 6.02 -19.88
N VAL A 353 4.37 5.52 -18.85
CA VAL A 353 4.86 4.13 -18.80
C VAL A 353 4.17 3.29 -17.73
N GLY A 354 3.57 3.91 -16.71
CA GLY A 354 2.93 3.21 -15.62
C GLY A 354 2.59 4.12 -14.44
N VAL A 355 2.19 3.54 -13.33
CA VAL A 355 1.89 4.25 -12.07
C VAL A 355 2.95 3.92 -11.03
N ARG A 356 3.45 4.91 -10.30
CA ARG A 356 4.48 4.74 -9.26
C ARG A 356 3.93 4.10 -8.00
N GLU A 357 4.72 3.24 -7.36
CA GLU A 357 4.38 2.66 -6.06
C GLU A 357 4.40 3.69 -4.92
N SER A 358 5.24 4.72 -5.05
CA SER A 358 5.47 5.72 -4.00
C SER A 358 4.23 6.55 -3.68
N ASP A 359 3.54 7.04 -4.72
CA ASP A 359 2.47 8.02 -4.61
C ASP A 359 1.25 7.75 -5.52
N LEU A 360 1.30 6.68 -6.33
CA LEU A 360 0.32 6.36 -7.38
C LEU A 360 0.17 7.44 -8.47
N THR A 361 1.15 8.32 -8.63
CA THR A 361 1.19 9.23 -9.78
C THR A 361 1.71 8.52 -11.02
N VAL A 362 1.39 9.06 -12.20
CA VAL A 362 1.84 8.50 -13.48
C VAL A 362 3.35 8.68 -13.61
N ALA A 363 4.06 7.58 -13.82
CA ALA A 363 5.44 7.53 -14.27
C ALA A 363 5.51 7.82 -15.77
N TYR A 364 6.36 8.77 -16.15
CA TYR A 364 6.59 9.17 -17.54
C TYR A 364 8.02 8.87 -17.95
N ASN A 365 8.21 8.47 -19.20
CA ASN A 365 9.49 8.48 -19.88
C ASN A 365 9.58 9.74 -20.76
N GLN A 366 10.57 10.59 -20.48
CA GLN A 366 10.86 11.80 -21.27
C GLN A 366 11.72 11.45 -22.48
N MET A 367 11.09 10.88 -23.51
CA MET A 367 11.78 10.38 -24.71
C MET A 367 12.36 11.50 -25.60
N ASN A 368 12.10 12.77 -25.29
CA ASN A 368 12.80 13.90 -25.91
C ASN A 368 14.22 14.09 -25.36
N VAL A 369 14.52 13.62 -24.14
CA VAL A 369 15.84 13.72 -23.49
C VAL A 369 16.57 12.38 -23.56
N THR A 370 15.90 11.31 -23.14
CA THR A 370 16.40 9.93 -23.19
C THR A 370 15.58 9.14 -24.20
N PRO A 371 15.98 9.10 -25.49
CA PRO A 371 15.13 8.64 -26.59
C PRO A 371 14.84 7.14 -26.61
N HIS A 372 15.32 6.38 -25.62
CA HIS A 372 15.24 4.93 -25.62
C HIS A 372 14.55 4.42 -24.36
N LEU A 373 13.85 3.30 -24.49
CA LEU A 373 13.22 2.55 -23.41
C LEU A 373 13.64 1.08 -23.51
N LEU A 374 14.19 0.54 -22.43
CA LEU A 374 14.60 -0.86 -22.34
C LEU A 374 13.68 -1.63 -21.40
N ILE A 375 13.23 -2.82 -21.77
CA ILE A 375 12.23 -3.60 -21.04
C ILE A 375 12.73 -5.03 -20.85
N PHE A 376 13.16 -5.38 -19.64
CA PHE A 376 13.75 -6.67 -19.31
C PHE A 376 12.86 -7.47 -18.37
N GLY A 377 12.56 -8.73 -18.70
CA GLY A 377 11.62 -9.51 -17.90
C GLY A 377 11.54 -10.99 -18.25
N ALA A 378 11.17 -11.81 -17.27
CA ALA A 378 10.93 -13.25 -17.44
C ALA A 378 9.80 -13.51 -18.47
N PRO A 379 9.64 -14.74 -18.98
CA PRO A 379 8.46 -15.11 -19.76
C PRO A 379 7.16 -14.76 -19.01
N LYS A 380 6.14 -14.29 -19.74
CA LYS A 380 4.82 -13.88 -19.20
C LYS A 380 4.83 -12.72 -18.18
N SER A 381 5.94 -12.00 -18.04
CA SER A 381 6.02 -10.82 -17.16
C SER A 381 5.30 -9.58 -17.70
N GLY A 382 4.91 -9.54 -18.98
CA GLY A 382 4.22 -8.41 -19.60
C GLY A 382 5.08 -7.54 -20.54
N LYS A 383 6.32 -7.93 -20.84
CA LYS A 383 7.24 -7.17 -21.72
C LYS A 383 6.60 -6.65 -23.01
N THR A 384 6.05 -7.56 -23.82
CA THR A 384 5.44 -7.25 -25.10
C THR A 384 4.22 -6.33 -24.91
N THR A 385 3.36 -6.61 -23.93
CA THR A 385 2.19 -5.76 -23.60
C THR A 385 2.60 -4.33 -23.26
N ILE A 386 3.66 -4.14 -22.48
CA ILE A 386 4.17 -2.80 -22.13
C ILE A 386 4.71 -2.11 -23.38
N ALA A 387 5.47 -2.81 -24.22
CA ALA A 387 6.01 -2.27 -25.45
C ALA A 387 4.89 -1.83 -26.42
N GLN A 388 3.80 -2.60 -26.50
CA GLN A 388 2.60 -2.24 -27.25
C GLN A 388 1.89 -1.02 -26.64
N ALA A 389 1.71 -0.97 -25.31
CA ALA A 389 1.08 0.15 -24.62
C ALA A 389 1.83 1.47 -24.86
N VAL A 390 3.16 1.44 -24.73
CA VAL A 390 4.04 2.59 -25.02
C VAL A 390 3.92 3.01 -26.49
N SER A 391 3.89 2.05 -27.41
CA SER A 391 3.75 2.33 -28.85
C SER A 391 2.40 2.98 -29.18
N ARG A 392 1.29 2.50 -28.58
CA ARG A 392 -0.04 3.13 -28.70
C ARG A 392 -0.06 4.53 -28.13
N ALA A 393 0.59 4.75 -26.98
CA ALA A 393 0.70 6.07 -26.37
C ALA A 393 1.45 7.07 -27.29
N ILE A 394 2.54 6.63 -27.92
CA ILE A 394 3.27 7.44 -28.91
C ILE A 394 2.39 7.76 -30.12
N CYS A 395 1.64 6.78 -30.65
CA CYS A 395 0.75 6.97 -31.79
C CYS A 395 -0.44 7.89 -31.46
N ALA A 396 -0.96 7.87 -30.23
CA ALA A 396 -2.04 8.77 -29.83
C ALA A 396 -1.60 10.24 -29.77
N ARG A 397 -0.30 10.46 -29.52
CA ARG A 397 0.29 11.80 -29.32
C ARG A 397 0.85 12.42 -30.60
N ASN A 398 1.07 11.63 -31.64
CA ASN A 398 1.76 12.05 -32.85
C ASN A 398 0.96 11.66 -34.09
N SER A 399 1.06 12.48 -35.14
CA SER A 399 0.51 12.13 -36.45
C SER A 399 1.43 11.19 -37.23
N PRO A 400 0.92 10.48 -38.25
CA PRO A 400 1.72 9.68 -39.18
C PRO A 400 2.84 10.44 -39.92
N GLN A 401 2.76 11.77 -39.98
CA GLN A 401 3.79 12.62 -40.59
C GLN A 401 4.90 12.97 -39.60
N GLN A 402 4.63 12.89 -38.30
CA GLN A 402 5.56 13.21 -37.23
C GLN A 402 6.32 11.98 -36.73
N VAL A 403 5.69 10.81 -36.67
CA VAL A 403 6.31 9.57 -36.18
C VAL A 403 6.04 8.41 -37.12
N ARG A 404 7.08 7.60 -37.36
CA ARG A 404 6.99 6.32 -38.05
C ARG A 404 7.67 5.21 -37.26
N PHE A 405 7.15 3.99 -37.37
CA PHE A 405 7.66 2.81 -36.71
C PHE A 405 8.33 1.83 -37.68
N MET A 406 9.40 1.22 -37.20
CA MET A 406 9.99 0.00 -37.75
C MET A 406 9.91 -1.09 -36.69
N LEU A 407 9.33 -2.24 -37.03
CA LEU A 407 9.17 -3.39 -36.15
C LEU A 407 10.23 -4.46 -36.48
N ALA A 408 10.90 -4.94 -35.43
CA ALA A 408 11.74 -6.13 -35.45
C ALA A 408 11.13 -7.15 -34.50
N ASP A 409 10.35 -8.08 -35.05
CA ASP A 409 9.52 -9.01 -34.28
C ASP A 409 9.50 -10.38 -34.98
N TYR A 410 10.23 -11.34 -34.41
CA TYR A 410 10.33 -12.69 -34.96
C TYR A 410 9.16 -13.60 -34.54
N ARG A 411 8.37 -13.20 -33.54
CA ARG A 411 7.24 -13.99 -33.01
C ARG A 411 5.87 -13.46 -33.42
N SER A 412 5.83 -12.33 -34.13
CA SER A 412 4.58 -11.67 -34.56
C SER A 412 3.70 -11.22 -33.38
N GLY A 413 4.30 -10.98 -32.20
CA GLY A 413 3.60 -10.49 -31.02
C GLY A 413 3.28 -8.98 -31.04
N LEU A 414 3.82 -8.22 -31.99
CA LEU A 414 3.68 -6.75 -32.08
C LEU A 414 2.92 -6.26 -33.32
N LEU A 415 2.32 -7.16 -34.12
CA LEU A 415 1.70 -6.77 -35.39
C LEU A 415 0.58 -5.74 -35.22
N ASP A 416 -0.21 -5.84 -34.14
CA ASP A 416 -1.33 -4.93 -33.83
C ASP A 416 -0.96 -3.84 -32.81
N ALA A 417 0.33 -3.71 -32.51
CA ALA A 417 0.85 -2.69 -31.59
C ALA A 417 0.74 -1.27 -32.20
N VAL A 418 0.94 -1.18 -33.51
CA VAL A 418 1.08 0.09 -34.24
C VAL A 418 0.10 0.10 -35.43
N PRO A 419 -0.74 1.14 -35.57
CA PRO A 419 -1.61 1.27 -36.73
C PRO A 419 -0.83 1.32 -38.05
N GLN A 420 -1.37 0.76 -39.12
CA GLN A 420 -0.72 0.77 -40.44
C GLN A 420 -0.31 2.18 -40.91
N SER A 421 -1.07 3.20 -40.54
CA SER A 421 -0.76 4.61 -40.85
C SER A 421 0.60 5.05 -40.31
N HIS A 422 1.03 4.51 -39.17
CA HIS A 422 2.27 4.87 -38.48
C HIS A 422 3.45 3.95 -38.82
N LEU A 423 3.25 2.90 -39.61
CA LEU A 423 4.34 2.05 -40.08
C LEU A 423 5.13 2.74 -41.21
N LEU A 424 6.42 2.42 -41.33
CA LEU A 424 7.21 2.81 -42.51
C LEU A 424 6.62 2.20 -43.80
N ALA A 425 6.73 2.93 -44.91
CA ALA A 425 6.18 2.48 -46.19
C ALA A 425 6.90 1.23 -46.76
N ALA A 426 8.18 1.04 -46.42
CA ALA A 426 8.97 -0.12 -46.80
C ALA A 426 9.82 -0.59 -45.60
N GLY A 427 10.00 -1.91 -45.45
CA GLY A 427 10.80 -2.49 -44.37
C GLY A 427 10.22 -2.30 -42.96
N ALA A 428 8.93 -1.98 -42.84
CA ALA A 428 8.29 -1.71 -41.55
C ALA A 428 8.17 -2.93 -40.63
N ILE A 429 8.07 -4.14 -41.18
CA ILE A 429 7.87 -5.36 -40.38
C ILE A 429 8.93 -6.36 -40.78
N ASN A 430 9.84 -6.66 -39.84
CA ASN A 430 10.96 -7.57 -40.08
C ASN A 430 10.83 -8.79 -39.17
N ARG A 431 10.58 -9.95 -39.78
CA ARG A 431 10.32 -11.22 -39.08
C ARG A 431 11.48 -12.22 -39.18
N ASN A 432 12.55 -11.86 -39.89
CA ASN A 432 13.74 -12.69 -40.05
C ASN A 432 14.99 -11.81 -40.17
N ASN A 433 16.16 -12.42 -40.03
CA ASN A 433 17.43 -11.70 -40.01
C ASN A 433 17.76 -10.99 -41.34
N ALA A 434 17.46 -11.61 -42.48
CA ALA A 434 17.79 -11.05 -43.79
C ALA A 434 17.02 -9.75 -44.09
N SER A 435 15.69 -9.77 -43.89
CA SER A 435 14.84 -8.58 -44.05
C SER A 435 15.22 -7.47 -43.07
N LEU A 436 15.51 -7.84 -41.82
CA LEU A 436 15.92 -6.88 -40.80
C LEU A 436 17.25 -6.20 -41.18
N GLU A 437 18.25 -6.98 -41.62
CA GLU A 437 19.55 -6.43 -42.00
C GLU A 437 19.45 -5.44 -43.16
N GLU A 438 18.65 -5.76 -44.19
CA GLU A 438 18.42 -4.85 -45.32
C GLU A 438 17.71 -3.56 -44.89
N SER A 439 16.62 -3.69 -44.13
CA SER A 439 15.85 -2.54 -43.61
C SER A 439 16.69 -1.63 -42.71
N ILE A 440 17.53 -2.21 -41.83
CA ILE A 440 18.39 -1.45 -40.93
C ILE A 440 19.51 -0.74 -41.68
N LYS A 441 20.12 -1.36 -42.70
CA LYS A 441 21.10 -0.68 -43.56
C LYS A 441 20.47 0.53 -44.25
N ALA A 442 19.28 0.37 -44.83
CA ALA A 442 18.56 1.47 -45.48
C ALA A 442 18.19 2.58 -44.49
N LEU A 443 17.74 2.22 -43.28
CA LEU A 443 17.42 3.18 -42.22
C LEU A 443 18.67 3.96 -41.78
N ALA A 444 19.80 3.27 -41.55
CA ALA A 444 21.06 3.89 -41.15
C ALA A 444 21.54 4.91 -42.20
N THR A 445 21.48 4.58 -43.50
CA THR A 445 21.83 5.52 -44.58
C THR A 445 20.96 6.77 -44.58
N ASN A 446 19.66 6.65 -44.27
CA ASN A 446 18.76 7.80 -44.20
C ASN A 446 19.00 8.65 -42.94
N LEU A 447 19.24 8.02 -41.79
CA LEU A 447 19.52 8.73 -40.54
C LEU A 447 20.90 9.42 -40.53
N GLN A 448 21.90 8.87 -41.23
CA GLN A 448 23.20 9.52 -41.41
C GLN A 448 23.07 10.90 -42.07
N LYS A 449 22.12 11.07 -43.00
CA LYS A 449 21.86 12.37 -43.65
C LYS A 449 21.25 13.40 -42.70
N ARG A 450 20.74 12.98 -41.54
CA ARG A 450 20.16 13.86 -40.51
C ARG A 450 21.20 14.30 -39.47
N LEU A 451 22.44 13.80 -39.54
CA LEU A 451 23.48 14.21 -38.60
C LEU A 451 23.70 15.73 -38.66
N PRO A 452 23.85 16.40 -37.50
CA PRO A 452 24.02 17.85 -37.45
C PRO A 452 25.30 18.29 -38.19
N PRO A 453 25.20 19.22 -39.15
CA PRO A 453 26.37 19.86 -39.75
C PRO A 453 27.20 20.63 -38.70
N PRO A 454 28.52 20.80 -38.93
CA PRO A 454 29.42 21.44 -37.96
C PRO A 454 29.20 22.95 -37.79
N ASP A 455 28.48 23.59 -38.71
CA ASP A 455 28.25 25.03 -38.80
C ASP A 455 26.89 25.49 -38.22
N LEU A 456 26.17 24.61 -37.50
CA LEU A 456 24.88 24.95 -36.91
C LEU A 456 25.00 25.89 -35.70
N THR A 457 24.07 26.83 -35.62
CA THR A 457 23.87 27.65 -34.41
C THR A 457 23.22 26.85 -33.29
N THR A 458 23.39 27.29 -32.05
CA THR A 458 22.73 26.67 -30.87
C THR A 458 21.21 26.67 -30.95
N ALA A 459 20.62 27.70 -31.58
CA ALA A 459 19.18 27.78 -31.80
C ALA A 459 18.70 26.73 -32.83
N GLN A 460 19.44 26.55 -33.93
CA GLN A 460 19.12 25.55 -34.95
C GLN A 460 19.29 24.12 -34.40
N LEU A 461 20.32 23.87 -33.58
CA LEU A 461 20.52 22.60 -32.89
C LEU A 461 19.32 22.24 -32.01
N ARG A 462 18.86 23.19 -31.17
CA ARG A 462 17.69 22.97 -30.30
C ARG A 462 16.38 22.80 -31.06
N ALA A 463 16.22 23.49 -32.18
CA ALA A 463 15.02 23.45 -33.00
C ALA A 463 14.97 22.28 -34.00
N ARG A 464 16.09 21.55 -34.17
CA ARG A 464 16.24 20.48 -35.18
C ARG A 464 15.91 20.91 -36.60
N SER A 465 16.25 22.15 -36.95
CA SER A 465 15.75 22.79 -38.18
C SER A 465 16.50 22.43 -39.46
N TRP A 466 17.59 21.66 -39.40
CA TRP A 466 18.42 21.33 -40.57
C TRP A 466 17.92 20.10 -41.35
N TRP A 467 16.99 19.35 -40.77
CA TRP A 467 16.32 18.24 -41.44
C TRP A 467 14.81 18.32 -41.22
N SER A 468 14.06 17.63 -42.05
CA SER A 468 12.60 17.49 -41.91
C SER A 468 12.18 16.06 -42.19
N GLY A 469 11.05 15.66 -41.62
CA GLY A 469 10.49 14.31 -41.74
C GLY A 469 10.10 13.74 -40.38
N PRO A 470 9.62 12.49 -40.35
CA PRO A 470 9.20 11.85 -39.11
C PRO A 470 10.40 11.40 -38.27
N ASP A 471 10.22 11.44 -36.95
CA ASP A 471 11.00 10.66 -36.01
C ASP A 471 10.71 9.17 -36.25
N ILE A 472 11.74 8.34 -36.08
CA ILE A 472 11.67 6.89 -36.29
C ILE A 472 11.77 6.18 -34.94
N VAL A 473 10.74 5.39 -34.61
CA VAL A 473 10.74 4.49 -33.46
C VAL A 473 11.06 3.08 -33.94
N LEU A 474 12.21 2.54 -33.53
CA LEU A 474 12.55 1.14 -33.74
C LEU A 474 12.02 0.33 -32.55
N LEU A 475 10.94 -0.42 -32.79
CA LEU A 475 10.31 -1.29 -31.81
C LEU A 475 10.83 -2.72 -32.00
N VAL A 476 11.57 -3.21 -31.01
CA VAL A 476 12.30 -4.47 -31.06
C VAL A 476 11.79 -5.40 -29.98
N ASP A 477 11.08 -6.46 -30.36
CA ASP A 477 10.68 -7.51 -29.40
C ASP A 477 11.74 -8.60 -29.32
N ASP A 478 11.91 -9.15 -28.12
CA ASP A 478 12.77 -10.30 -27.83
C ASP A 478 14.18 -10.15 -28.43
N TRP A 479 14.90 -9.08 -28.05
CA TRP A 479 16.27 -8.78 -28.51
C TRP A 479 17.21 -9.99 -28.52
N HIS A 480 17.16 -10.80 -27.48
CA HIS A 480 17.95 -12.03 -27.35
C HIS A 480 17.75 -13.01 -28.53
N MET A 481 16.58 -13.06 -29.17
CA MET A 481 16.34 -13.86 -30.38
C MET A 481 16.98 -13.26 -31.62
N ILE A 482 16.99 -11.93 -31.76
CA ILE A 482 17.69 -11.26 -32.86
C ILE A 482 19.17 -11.54 -32.78
N VAL A 483 19.76 -11.42 -31.58
CA VAL A 483 21.17 -11.75 -31.34
C VAL A 483 21.44 -13.23 -31.60
N ALA A 484 20.57 -14.14 -31.16
CA ALA A 484 20.74 -15.58 -31.38
C ALA A 484 20.61 -15.98 -32.86
N ALA A 485 19.79 -15.27 -33.64
CA ALA A 485 19.65 -15.49 -35.08
C ALA A 485 20.72 -14.78 -35.90
N SER A 486 21.39 -13.77 -35.32
CA SER A 486 22.49 -13.07 -35.96
C SER A 486 23.74 -13.95 -35.99
N GLY A 487 24.45 -13.94 -37.11
CA GLY A 487 25.73 -14.64 -37.25
C GLY A 487 26.86 -13.92 -36.51
N MET A 488 28.03 -13.81 -37.13
CA MET A 488 29.16 -13.09 -36.53
C MET A 488 28.93 -11.57 -36.35
N MET A 489 27.95 -10.99 -37.06
CA MET A 489 27.62 -9.57 -36.99
C MET A 489 26.13 -9.36 -36.68
N SER A 490 25.85 -8.50 -35.70
CA SER A 490 24.49 -8.08 -35.35
C SER A 490 23.89 -7.21 -36.46
N PRO A 491 22.62 -7.43 -36.86
CA PRO A 491 21.95 -6.61 -37.87
C PRO A 491 21.83 -5.13 -37.47
N MET A 492 21.93 -4.80 -36.17
CA MET A 492 21.86 -3.43 -35.67
C MET A 492 23.19 -2.64 -35.74
N MET A 493 24.30 -3.30 -36.10
CA MET A 493 25.62 -2.67 -36.18
C MET A 493 25.66 -1.35 -36.98
N PRO A 494 24.95 -1.20 -38.11
CA PRO A 494 24.94 0.05 -38.87
C PRO A 494 24.36 1.26 -38.10
N LEU A 495 23.53 1.03 -37.09
CA LEU A 495 22.91 2.09 -36.27
C LEU A 495 23.73 2.45 -35.03
N SER A 496 24.62 1.57 -34.55
CA SER A 496 25.42 1.81 -33.33
C SER A 496 26.15 3.16 -33.32
N PRO A 497 26.82 3.61 -34.41
CA PRO A 497 27.50 4.90 -34.42
C PRO A 497 26.57 6.11 -34.31
N LEU A 498 25.26 5.94 -34.58
CA LEU A 498 24.27 7.01 -34.58
C LEU A 498 23.59 7.19 -33.22
N LEU A 499 23.70 6.21 -32.31
CA LEU A 499 23.03 6.27 -31.00
C LEU A 499 23.38 7.51 -30.16
N PRO A 500 24.63 7.98 -30.09
CA PRO A 500 24.94 9.19 -29.34
C PRO A 500 24.21 10.44 -29.86
N ALA A 501 23.86 10.46 -31.15
CA ALA A 501 23.13 11.55 -31.80
C ALA A 501 21.63 11.23 -31.99
N ALA A 502 21.12 10.16 -31.36
CA ALA A 502 19.77 9.64 -31.60
C ALA A 502 18.68 10.68 -31.36
N ALA A 503 18.81 11.48 -30.30
CA ALA A 503 17.88 12.57 -30.02
C ALA A 503 17.84 13.59 -31.17
N ASP A 504 18.99 13.99 -31.72
CA ASP A 504 19.07 15.05 -32.74
C ASP A 504 18.56 14.60 -34.12
N ILE A 505 18.77 13.33 -34.45
CA ILE A 505 18.36 12.74 -35.75
C ILE A 505 16.95 12.15 -35.75
N GLY A 506 16.27 12.18 -34.59
CA GLY A 506 14.92 11.64 -34.44
C GLY A 506 14.87 10.12 -34.43
N LEU A 507 15.82 9.45 -33.76
CA LEU A 507 15.84 8.00 -33.59
C LEU A 507 15.47 7.64 -32.16
N HIS A 508 14.44 6.82 -32.00
CA HIS A 508 13.96 6.31 -30.72
C HIS A 508 13.99 4.79 -30.72
N LEU A 509 14.24 4.19 -29.56
CA LEU A 509 14.32 2.73 -29.42
C LEU A 509 13.37 2.27 -28.32
N VAL A 510 12.60 1.22 -28.59
CA VAL A 510 11.85 0.49 -27.56
C VAL A 510 12.23 -0.97 -27.70
N VAL A 511 13.00 -1.49 -26.75
CA VAL A 511 13.62 -2.83 -26.86
C VAL A 511 13.17 -3.70 -25.70
N THR A 512 12.65 -4.88 -26.00
CA THR A 512 12.38 -5.90 -24.99
C THR A 512 13.46 -6.99 -24.99
N CYS A 513 13.78 -7.55 -23.82
CA CYS A 513 14.71 -8.67 -23.70
C CYS A 513 14.31 -9.62 -22.57
N GLN A 514 14.61 -10.90 -22.72
CA GLN A 514 14.42 -11.88 -21.65
C GLN A 514 15.36 -11.58 -20.47
N MET A 515 14.85 -11.66 -19.25
CA MET A 515 15.60 -11.31 -18.03
C MET A 515 16.92 -12.07 -17.89
N SER A 516 16.94 -13.37 -18.15
CA SER A 516 18.16 -14.21 -18.10
C SER A 516 19.25 -13.79 -19.09
N GLN A 517 18.91 -12.97 -20.09
CA GLN A 517 19.84 -12.43 -21.08
C GLN A 517 20.05 -10.91 -20.91
N ALA A 518 19.38 -10.27 -19.95
CA ALA A 518 19.42 -8.83 -19.75
C ALA A 518 20.85 -8.33 -19.50
N HIS A 519 21.62 -9.01 -18.65
CA HIS A 519 23.00 -8.62 -18.37
C HIS A 519 23.88 -8.67 -19.62
N LYS A 520 23.75 -9.71 -20.45
CA LYS A 520 24.48 -9.79 -21.73
C LYS A 520 24.01 -8.70 -22.71
N ALA A 521 22.71 -8.41 -22.75
CA ALA A 521 22.17 -7.35 -23.58
C ALA A 521 22.71 -5.96 -23.17
N THR A 522 22.92 -5.71 -21.88
CA THR A 522 23.55 -4.45 -21.42
C THR A 522 25.04 -4.34 -21.74
N MET A 523 25.69 -5.45 -22.13
CA MET A 523 27.09 -5.46 -22.59
C MET A 523 27.20 -5.42 -24.13
N ASP A 524 26.08 -5.54 -24.85
CA ASP A 524 26.06 -5.50 -26.31
C ASP A 524 26.40 -4.10 -26.85
N LYS A 525 26.99 -4.02 -28.04
CA LYS A 525 27.42 -2.75 -28.64
C LYS A 525 26.27 -1.81 -29.02
N PHE A 526 25.05 -2.32 -29.16
CA PHE A 526 23.87 -1.53 -29.51
C PHE A 526 23.01 -1.29 -28.26
N VAL A 527 22.47 -2.33 -27.63
CA VAL A 527 21.61 -2.18 -26.45
C VAL A 527 22.41 -1.67 -25.24
N GLY A 528 23.66 -2.09 -25.08
CA GLY A 528 24.54 -1.61 -24.02
C GLY A 528 24.92 -0.14 -24.18
N ALA A 529 25.02 0.38 -25.41
CA ALA A 529 25.24 1.81 -25.65
C ALA A 529 24.01 2.64 -25.22
N ALA A 530 22.79 2.18 -25.55
CA ALA A 530 21.56 2.80 -25.07
C ALA A 530 21.47 2.75 -23.52
N TYR A 531 21.74 1.59 -22.92
CA TYR A 531 21.74 1.43 -21.46
C TYR A 531 22.77 2.34 -20.78
N GLY A 532 24.00 2.39 -21.31
CA GLY A 532 25.08 3.23 -20.80
C GLY A 532 24.84 4.73 -20.95
N ALA A 533 24.01 5.14 -21.91
CA ALA A 533 23.54 6.53 -22.05
C ALA A 533 22.48 6.93 -20.98
N GLY A 534 22.14 6.04 -20.05
CA GLY A 534 21.15 6.30 -19.01
C GLY A 534 19.71 6.13 -19.47
N SER A 535 19.46 5.34 -20.52
CA SER A 535 18.10 5.11 -21.00
C SER A 535 17.23 4.48 -19.92
N PRO A 536 16.00 4.99 -19.68
CA PRO A 536 15.06 4.37 -18.76
C PRO A 536 14.90 2.88 -19.04
N THR A 537 15.09 2.08 -17.99
CA THR A 537 15.12 0.62 -18.07
C THR A 537 14.16 0.03 -17.05
N LEU A 538 13.22 -0.78 -17.54
CA LEU A 538 12.25 -1.52 -16.73
C LEU A 538 12.77 -2.93 -16.46
N PHE A 539 12.98 -3.25 -15.19
CA PHE A 539 13.29 -4.60 -14.72
C PHE A 539 12.03 -5.23 -14.12
N LEU A 540 11.36 -6.07 -14.90
CA LEU A 540 10.20 -6.85 -14.48
C LEU A 540 10.63 -8.06 -13.63
N SER A 541 9.70 -9.00 -13.43
CA SER A 541 9.94 -10.26 -12.72
C SER A 541 11.16 -11.02 -13.24
N GLY A 542 12.00 -11.47 -12.32
CA GLY A 542 13.23 -12.22 -12.58
C GLY A 542 13.85 -12.80 -11.31
N GLU A 543 15.01 -13.44 -11.45
CA GLU A 543 15.80 -13.93 -10.32
C GLU A 543 16.99 -13.03 -10.02
N LYS A 544 17.43 -13.00 -8.76
CA LYS A 544 18.55 -12.15 -8.32
C LYS A 544 19.83 -12.37 -9.13
N ASN A 545 20.06 -13.60 -9.60
CA ASN A 545 21.25 -13.98 -10.36
C ASN A 545 21.15 -13.62 -11.85
N ASP A 546 19.98 -13.26 -12.36
CA ASP A 546 19.80 -12.90 -13.78
C ASP A 546 20.50 -11.57 -14.14
N PHE A 547 20.67 -10.69 -13.16
CA PHE A 547 21.32 -9.40 -13.33
C PHE A 547 22.27 -9.10 -12.16
N PRO A 548 23.56 -9.45 -12.28
CA PRO A 548 24.52 -9.26 -11.21
C PRO A 548 24.90 -7.77 -11.07
N SER A 549 24.13 -7.05 -10.26
CA SER A 549 24.38 -5.64 -9.92
C SER A 549 24.32 -5.42 -8.40
N ARG A 550 25.18 -4.54 -7.89
CA ARG A 550 25.12 -4.08 -6.50
C ARG A 550 24.00 -3.08 -6.27
N GLU A 551 23.61 -2.36 -7.32
CA GLU A 551 22.63 -1.27 -7.23
C GLU A 551 21.21 -1.69 -7.62
N ILE A 552 21.08 -2.75 -8.41
CA ILE A 552 19.81 -3.22 -8.95
C ILE A 552 19.59 -4.64 -8.45
N THR A 553 18.58 -4.81 -7.60
CA THR A 553 18.18 -6.14 -7.10
C THR A 553 16.93 -6.59 -7.85
N VAL A 554 17.10 -7.60 -8.69
CA VAL A 554 15.98 -8.24 -9.41
C VAL A 554 15.33 -9.27 -8.50
N LYS A 555 13.99 -9.27 -8.47
CA LYS A 555 13.18 -10.21 -7.68
C LYS A 555 11.94 -10.63 -8.47
N LYS A 556 11.27 -11.67 -7.99
CA LYS A 556 9.96 -12.07 -8.51
C LYS A 556 8.95 -10.97 -8.24
N ARG A 557 8.16 -10.65 -9.26
CA ARG A 557 7.11 -9.61 -9.26
C ARG A 557 5.87 -10.11 -10.00
N PRO A 558 4.67 -9.59 -9.68
CA PRO A 558 3.49 -9.78 -10.50
C PRO A 558 3.70 -9.28 -11.94
N PRO A 559 2.95 -9.81 -12.93
CA PRO A 559 2.98 -9.29 -14.29
C PRO A 559 2.69 -7.79 -14.36
N GLY A 560 3.42 -7.05 -15.21
CA GLY A 560 3.31 -5.60 -15.35
C GLY A 560 4.08 -4.80 -14.29
N GLN A 561 4.36 -5.36 -13.11
CA GLN A 561 5.13 -4.65 -12.09
C GLN A 561 6.63 -4.65 -12.46
N ALA A 562 7.25 -3.48 -12.44
CA ALA A 562 8.64 -3.28 -12.82
C ALA A 562 9.40 -2.41 -11.81
N PHE A 563 10.68 -2.69 -11.62
CA PHE A 563 11.62 -1.73 -11.05
C PHE A 563 12.18 -0.88 -12.18
N MET A 564 11.75 0.38 -12.25
CA MET A 564 12.22 1.34 -13.23
C MET A 564 13.49 2.02 -12.74
N VAL A 565 14.52 2.01 -13.57
CA VAL A 565 15.75 2.75 -13.37
C VAL A 565 15.83 3.82 -14.45
N SER A 566 15.86 5.08 -14.03
CA SER A 566 16.06 6.26 -14.87
C SER A 566 17.20 7.10 -14.30
N PRO A 567 17.73 8.08 -15.04
CA PRO A 567 18.76 8.99 -14.53
C PRO A 567 18.33 9.74 -13.26
N ASP A 568 17.04 10.08 -13.17
CA ASP A 568 16.49 10.91 -12.09
C ASP A 568 16.01 10.11 -10.88
N ALA A 569 15.55 8.87 -11.09
CA ALA A 569 14.92 8.07 -10.06
C ALA A 569 15.06 6.56 -10.28
N LYS A 570 15.08 5.82 -9.16
CA LYS A 570 14.95 4.36 -9.09
C LYS A 570 13.69 4.04 -8.30
N GLU A 571 12.69 3.46 -8.94
CA GLU A 571 11.36 3.29 -8.33
C GLU A 571 10.65 2.04 -8.82
N VAL A 572 9.65 1.58 -8.06
CA VAL A 572 8.75 0.51 -8.49
C VAL A 572 7.54 1.14 -9.15
N ILE A 573 7.13 0.60 -10.29
CA ILE A 573 5.94 1.02 -11.02
C ILE A 573 5.06 -0.19 -11.37
N GLN A 574 3.76 0.03 -11.52
CA GLN A 574 2.91 -0.85 -12.31
C GLN A 574 2.84 -0.31 -13.74
N ALA A 575 3.39 -1.05 -14.69
CA ALA A 575 3.46 -0.60 -16.07
C ALA A 575 2.08 -0.61 -16.76
N ALA A 576 1.95 0.23 -17.79
CA ALA A 576 0.74 0.36 -18.58
C ALA A 576 0.33 -0.98 -19.23
N TYR A 577 -0.96 -1.26 -19.16
CA TYR A 577 -1.58 -2.45 -19.73
C TYR A 577 -2.52 -2.07 -20.89
N ILE A 578 -2.56 -2.93 -21.89
CA ILE A 578 -3.58 -2.93 -22.93
C ILE A 578 -4.07 -4.36 -23.11
N ASP A 579 -5.32 -4.52 -23.52
CA ASP A 579 -5.82 -5.84 -23.86
C ASP A 579 -5.04 -6.41 -25.05
N PRO A 580 -4.73 -7.72 -25.02
CA PRO A 580 -4.16 -8.38 -26.18
C PRO A 580 -5.11 -8.22 -27.38
N PRO A 581 -4.59 -8.20 -28.62
CA PRO A 581 -5.45 -8.22 -29.81
C PRO A 581 -6.39 -9.44 -29.76
N GLU A 582 -7.62 -9.27 -30.24
CA GLU A 582 -8.57 -10.38 -30.37
C GLU A 582 -7.96 -11.44 -31.30
N GLU A 583 -7.77 -12.67 -30.80
CA GLU A 583 -7.43 -13.79 -31.67
C GLU A 583 -8.65 -14.05 -32.56
N GLU A 584 -8.59 -13.64 -33.84
CA GLU A 584 -9.52 -14.13 -34.84
C GLU A 584 -9.36 -15.65 -34.92
N VAL A 585 -10.26 -16.38 -34.26
CA VAL A 585 -10.39 -17.82 -34.40
C VAL A 585 -10.67 -18.08 -35.88
N PHE A 586 -9.66 -18.54 -36.62
CA PHE A 586 -9.79 -18.90 -38.03
C PHE A 586 -11.01 -19.81 -38.21
N ALA A 587 -12.08 -19.27 -38.79
CA ALA A 587 -13.14 -20.09 -39.33
C ALA A 587 -12.49 -21.03 -40.37
N PRO A 588 -12.77 -22.35 -40.32
CA PRO A 588 -12.22 -23.27 -41.31
C PRO A 588 -12.60 -22.78 -42.71
N PRO A 589 -11.69 -22.89 -43.70
CA PRO A 589 -11.97 -22.42 -45.05
C PRO A 589 -13.26 -23.08 -45.54
N LEU A 590 -14.22 -22.26 -45.99
CA LEU A 590 -15.43 -22.73 -46.67
C LEU A 590 -14.98 -23.68 -47.78
N GLN A 591 -15.28 -24.98 -47.63
CA GLN A 591 -15.12 -25.94 -48.71
C GLN A 591 -16.00 -25.45 -49.86
N GLY A 592 -15.36 -24.99 -50.94
CA GLY A 592 -16.04 -24.61 -52.17
C GLY A 592 -16.83 -25.79 -52.71
N GLY A 593 -18.09 -25.54 -53.06
CA GLY A 593 -18.93 -26.42 -53.88
C GLY A 593 -18.72 -26.17 -55.36
#